data_AF-A0A9W6Q2E2-F1
#
_entry.id   AF-A0A9W6Q2E2-F1
#
_cell.length_a   1.000
_cell.length_b   1.000
_cell.length_c   1.000
_cell.angle_alpha   90.00
_cell.angle_beta   90.00
_cell.angle_gamma   90.00
#
_symmetry.space_group_name_H-M   'P 1'
#
loop_
_entity.id
_entity.type
_entity.pdbx_description
1 polymer ?
#
loop_
_entity_poly.entity_id
_entity_poly.type
_entity_poly.pdbx_seq_one_letter_code
_entity_poly.pdbx_strand_id
1 'polypeptide(L)'
;MNDATGHRAVVELVTALVEELQARGLVSQTYRDGAVLVWNPAGEPDGGNPRGLVSPGLRQEVRCRRNPDDDALWWYWAWAGPTRQSPPDLEPLCPAVAVETAADRIAKVLAVHSGDAAGRDGVRNAR
;
A
#
# COMPACT_ATOMS: atom_id res chain seq x y z
N MET A 1 5.91 -29.27 6.30
CA MET A 1 5.05 -29.02 5.12
C MET A 1 5.88 -28.22 4.13
N ASN A 2 6.02 -28.67 2.87
CA ASN A 2 7.09 -28.23 1.97
C ASN A 2 7.10 -26.71 1.71
N ASP A 3 8.26 -26.08 1.91
CA ASP A 3 8.56 -24.65 1.67
C ASP A 3 8.07 -24.17 0.28
N ALA A 4 8.16 -25.04 -0.72
CA ALA A 4 7.67 -24.79 -2.08
C ALA A 4 6.15 -24.54 -2.18
N THR A 5 5.33 -25.23 -1.38
CA THR A 5 3.88 -25.05 -1.40
C THR A 5 3.49 -23.73 -0.73
N GLY A 6 4.15 -23.39 0.38
CA GLY A 6 3.97 -22.10 1.05
C GLY A 6 4.38 -20.93 0.16
N HIS A 7 5.51 -21.06 -0.52
CA HIS A 7 5.98 -20.05 -1.47
C HIS A 7 5.00 -19.83 -2.63
N ARG A 8 4.48 -20.91 -3.23
CA ARG A 8 3.49 -20.80 -4.31
C ARG A 8 2.21 -20.08 -3.86
N ALA A 9 1.68 -20.42 -2.69
CA ALA A 9 0.48 -19.77 -2.16
C ALA A 9 0.70 -18.26 -1.93
N VAL A 10 1.88 -17.88 -1.41
CA VAL A 10 2.26 -16.47 -1.25
C VAL A 10 2.31 -15.75 -2.59
N VAL A 11 2.89 -16.36 -3.63
CA VAL A 11 2.93 -15.77 -4.98
C VAL A 11 1.52 -15.54 -5.52
N GLU A 12 0.65 -16.54 -5.45
CA GLU A 12 -0.75 -16.44 -5.92
C GLU A 12 -1.51 -15.31 -5.20
N LEU A 13 -1.36 -15.20 -3.88
CA LEU A 13 -1.99 -14.15 -3.08
C LEU A 13 -1.42 -12.76 -3.36
N VAL A 14 -0.10 -12.64 -3.56
CA VAL A 14 0.54 -11.37 -3.95
C VAL A 14 0.06 -10.92 -5.33
N THR A 15 -0.04 -11.83 -6.29
CA THR A 15 -0.56 -11.51 -7.63
C THR A 15 -2.00 -11.01 -7.53
N ALA A 16 -2.88 -11.70 -6.81
CA ALA A 16 -4.26 -11.29 -6.63
C ALA A 16 -4.36 -9.90 -5.96
N LEU A 17 -3.54 -9.63 -4.94
CA LEU A 17 -3.51 -8.31 -4.29
C LEU A 17 -3.08 -7.21 -5.26
N VAL A 18 -2.05 -7.46 -6.07
CA VAL A 18 -1.58 -6.49 -7.07
C VAL A 18 -2.67 -6.17 -8.09
N GLU A 19 -3.42 -7.15 -8.57
CA GLU A 19 -4.54 -6.94 -9.49
C GLU A 19 -5.63 -6.04 -8.86
N GLU A 20 -6.01 -6.31 -7.62
CA GLU A 20 -6.98 -5.49 -6.88
C GLU A 20 -6.48 -4.06 -6.62
N LEU A 21 -5.19 -3.88 -6.32
CA LEU A 21 -4.59 -2.56 -6.14
C LEU A 21 -4.56 -1.76 -7.45
N GLN A 22 -4.22 -2.42 -8.57
CA GLN A 22 -4.22 -1.80 -9.90
C GLN A 22 -5.63 -1.40 -10.34
N ALA A 23 -6.64 -2.22 -10.06
CA ALA A 23 -8.05 -1.87 -10.32
C ALA A 23 -8.49 -0.59 -9.56
N ARG A 24 -7.83 -0.27 -8.45
CA ARG A 24 -8.05 0.95 -7.64
C ARG A 24 -7.13 2.12 -8.04
N GLY A 25 -6.37 1.99 -9.13
CA GLY A 25 -5.48 3.04 -9.65
C GLY A 25 -4.17 3.21 -8.86
N LEU A 26 -3.82 2.23 -8.02
CA LEU A 26 -2.56 2.23 -7.27
C LEU A 26 -1.47 1.53 -8.07
N VAL A 27 -0.23 1.92 -7.81
CA VAL A 27 0.95 1.27 -8.38
C VAL A 27 1.65 0.48 -7.29
N SER A 28 2.20 -0.68 -7.66
CA SER A 28 2.86 -1.59 -6.72
C SER A 28 4.14 -2.19 -7.28
N GLN A 29 5.11 -2.47 -6.40
CA GLN A 29 6.30 -3.26 -6.65
C GLN A 29 6.32 -4.46 -5.70
N THR A 30 6.50 -5.67 -6.24
CA THR A 30 6.57 -6.91 -5.47
C THR A 30 8.01 -7.35 -5.26
N TYR A 31 8.30 -7.93 -4.09
CA TYR A 31 9.60 -8.51 -3.77
C TYR A 31 9.49 -10.03 -3.59
N ARG A 32 10.62 -10.73 -3.77
CA ARG A 32 10.68 -12.21 -3.73
C ARG A 32 10.18 -12.79 -2.40
N ASP A 33 10.29 -12.04 -1.32
CA ASP A 33 9.88 -12.45 0.01
C ASP A 33 8.39 -12.20 0.28
N GLY A 34 7.57 -11.86 -0.71
CA GLY A 34 6.13 -11.62 -0.53
C GLY A 34 5.80 -10.26 0.07
N ALA A 35 6.76 -9.33 0.10
CA ALA A 35 6.50 -7.92 0.35
C ALA A 35 5.96 -7.23 -0.91
N VAL A 36 5.03 -6.30 -0.71
CA VAL A 36 4.47 -5.44 -1.75
C VAL A 36 4.59 -4.01 -1.28
N LEU A 37 5.35 -3.19 -2.01
CA LEU A 37 5.38 -1.75 -1.82
C LEU A 37 4.32 -1.13 -2.73
N VAL A 38 3.44 -0.31 -2.17
CA VAL A 38 2.30 0.30 -2.87
C VAL A 38 2.35 1.82 -2.72
N TRP A 39 2.00 2.55 -3.77
CA TRP A 39 1.92 4.01 -3.74
C TRP A 39 0.80 4.54 -4.66
N ASN A 40 0.33 5.74 -4.34
CA ASN A 40 -0.63 6.46 -5.16
C ASN A 40 0.11 7.41 -6.13
N PRO A 41 0.06 7.19 -7.45
CA PRO A 41 0.74 8.04 -8.41
C PRO A 41 0.24 9.49 -8.41
N ALA A 42 -1.01 9.74 -7.99
CA ALA A 42 -1.55 11.10 -7.85
C ALA A 42 -0.91 11.91 -6.70
N GLY A 43 -0.19 11.24 -5.79
CA GLY A 43 0.53 11.86 -4.69
C GLY A 43 2.02 12.08 -4.95
N GLU A 44 2.56 11.66 -6.10
CA GLU A 44 3.97 11.88 -6.46
C GLU A 44 4.14 13.31 -7.02
N PRO A 45 5.20 14.05 -6.62
CA PRO A 45 5.40 15.42 -7.08
C PRO A 45 5.69 15.46 -8.59
N ASP A 46 5.09 16.43 -9.30
CA ASP A 46 5.46 16.73 -10.68
C ASP A 46 6.96 17.06 -10.73
N GLY A 47 7.71 16.30 -11.53
CA GLY A 47 9.17 16.35 -11.61
C GLY A 47 9.79 17.69 -12.03
N GLY A 48 8.99 18.74 -12.23
CA GLY A 48 9.42 20.10 -12.56
C GLY A 48 9.37 21.11 -11.40
N ASN A 49 8.84 20.76 -10.22
CA ASN A 49 8.69 21.73 -9.13
C ASN A 49 9.62 21.41 -7.94
N PRO A 50 10.76 22.11 -7.77
CA PRO A 50 11.67 21.89 -6.65
C PRO A 50 11.06 22.24 -5.27
N ARG A 51 9.87 22.85 -5.24
CA ARG A 51 9.08 23.07 -4.01
C ARG A 51 8.12 21.93 -3.67
N GLY A 52 7.98 20.91 -4.53
CA GLY A 52 7.20 19.70 -4.28
C GLY A 52 7.92 18.66 -3.41
N LEU A 53 9.08 19.00 -2.84
CA LEU A 53 9.97 18.08 -2.12
C LEU A 53 9.51 17.70 -0.70
N VAL A 54 8.26 18.00 -0.31
CA VAL A 54 7.78 17.85 1.08
C VAL A 54 6.69 16.81 1.29
N SER A 55 6.33 16.04 0.26
CA SER A 55 5.55 14.83 0.47
C SER A 55 6.15 13.76 -0.42
N PRO A 56 7.08 12.92 0.07
CA PRO A 56 7.31 11.65 -0.59
C PRO A 56 5.93 11.01 -0.70
N GLY A 57 5.42 10.83 -1.92
CA GLY A 57 4.08 10.29 -2.15
C GLY A 57 3.89 9.11 -1.22
N LEU A 58 2.80 9.10 -0.44
CA LEU A 58 2.63 8.14 0.63
C LEU A 58 2.82 6.73 0.06
N ARG A 59 3.86 6.04 0.54
CA ARG A 59 4.16 4.65 0.15
C ARG A 59 3.91 3.77 1.35
N GLN A 60 3.32 2.62 1.09
CA GLN A 60 2.99 1.65 2.11
C GLN A 60 3.54 0.29 1.73
N GLU A 61 4.35 -0.30 2.62
CA GLU A 61 4.77 -1.68 2.49
C GLU A 61 3.78 -2.59 3.22
N VAL A 62 3.38 -3.66 2.55
CA VAL A 62 2.61 -4.77 3.13
C VAL A 62 3.31 -6.09 2.89
N ARG A 63 3.15 -7.05 3.81
CA ARG A 63 3.80 -8.36 3.72
C ARG A 63 2.79 -9.49 3.87
N CYS A 64 2.93 -10.52 3.04
CA CYS A 64 2.25 -11.80 3.25
C CYS A 64 3.11 -12.71 4.12
N ARG A 65 2.65 -13.01 5.33
CA ARG A 65 3.38 -13.84 6.30
C ARG A 65 2.42 -14.81 6.99
N ARG A 66 2.97 -15.92 7.47
CA ARG A 66 2.25 -16.86 8.32
C ARG A 66 2.06 -16.22 9.69
N ASN A 67 0.83 -16.22 10.18
CA ASN A 67 0.49 -15.72 11.49
C ASN A 67 0.88 -16.77 12.54
N PRO A 68 1.64 -16.40 13.59
CA PRO A 68 2.03 -17.33 14.64
C PRO A 68 0.85 -17.89 15.45
N ASP A 69 -0.29 -17.19 15.51
CA ASP A 69 -1.40 -17.57 16.37
C ASP A 69 -2.31 -18.64 15.76
N ASP A 70 -2.53 -18.59 14.44
CA ASP A 70 -3.49 -19.46 13.74
C ASP A 70 -2.87 -20.26 12.57
N ASP A 71 -1.56 -20.10 12.34
CA ASP A 71 -0.80 -20.79 11.28
C ASP A 71 -1.29 -20.48 9.85
N ALA A 72 -2.22 -19.53 9.68
CA ALA A 72 -2.74 -19.09 8.39
C ALA A 72 -1.86 -17.99 7.78
N LEU A 73 -1.98 -17.75 6.47
CA LEU A 73 -1.36 -16.58 5.84
C LEU A 73 -2.19 -15.33 6.13
N TRP A 74 -1.50 -14.25 6.47
CA TRP A 74 -2.06 -12.94 6.77
C TRP A 74 -1.31 -11.84 6.02
N TRP A 75 -2.03 -10.79 5.69
CA TRP A 75 -1.46 -9.51 5.31
C TRP A 75 -1.09 -8.74 6.57
N TYR A 76 0.08 -8.09 6.56
CA TYR A 76 0.55 -7.21 7.60
C TYR A 76 0.95 -5.87 7.00
N TRP A 77 0.66 -4.77 7.69
CA TRP A 77 1.40 -3.53 7.48
C TRP A 77 2.83 -3.74 7.93
N ALA A 78 3.78 -3.28 7.13
CA ALA A 78 5.19 -3.23 7.51
C ALA A 78 5.57 -1.78 7.81
N TRP A 79 5.85 -1.51 9.08
CA TRP A 79 6.30 -0.20 9.54
C TRP A 79 7.82 -0.19 9.64
N ALA A 80 8.45 0.91 9.25
CA ALA A 80 9.90 1.06 9.39
C ALA A 80 10.27 0.94 10.86
N GLY A 81 11.18 0.01 11.17
CA GLY A 81 11.73 -0.11 12.51
C GLY A 81 12.51 1.14 12.92
N PRO A 82 12.89 1.26 14.20
CA PRO A 82 13.55 2.45 14.75
C PRO A 82 14.90 2.76 14.09
N THR A 83 15.50 1.79 13.41
CA THR A 83 16.70 1.97 12.57
C THR A 83 16.52 1.27 11.23
N ARG A 84 17.34 1.65 10.24
CA ARG A 84 17.33 1.00 8.91
C ARG A 84 17.67 -0.50 8.94
N GLN A 85 18.37 -0.95 9.97
CA GLN A 85 18.77 -2.36 10.14
C GLN A 85 17.78 -3.15 11.00
N SER A 86 16.85 -2.48 11.67
CA SER A 86 15.82 -3.14 12.46
C SER A 86 14.85 -3.87 11.53
N PRO A 87 14.40 -5.08 11.89
CA PRO A 87 13.28 -5.69 11.18
C PRO A 87 12.07 -4.74 11.24
N PRO A 88 11.20 -4.75 10.21
CA PRO A 88 9.99 -3.95 10.24
C PRO A 88 9.05 -4.47 11.32
N ASP A 89 8.36 -3.55 11.98
CA ASP A 89 7.26 -3.91 12.87
C ASP A 89 6.06 -4.31 12.02
N LEU A 90 5.47 -5.46 12.34
CA LEU A 90 4.36 -6.03 11.58
C LEU A 90 3.06 -5.85 12.36
N GLU A 91 2.16 -5.05 11.81
CA GLU A 91 0.81 -4.88 12.34
C GLU A 91 -0.19 -5.70 11.50
N PRO A 92 -1.01 -6.58 12.11
CA PRO A 92 -1.97 -7.38 11.38
C PRO A 92 -2.96 -6.52 10.57
N LEU A 93 -3.09 -6.80 9.28
CA LEU A 93 -4.10 -6.19 8.42
C LEU A 93 -5.35 -7.06 8.37
N CYS A 94 -5.25 -8.23 7.76
CA CYS A 94 -6.34 -9.20 7.61
C CYS A 94 -5.79 -10.57 7.16
N PRO A 95 -6.59 -11.65 7.24
CA PRO A 95 -6.25 -12.92 6.61
C PRO A 95 -5.94 -12.74 5.12
N ALA A 96 -4.93 -13.45 4.61
CA ALA A 96 -4.39 -13.20 3.28
C ALA A 96 -5.39 -13.50 2.16
N VAL A 97 -6.32 -14.44 2.41
CA VAL A 97 -7.41 -14.78 1.50
C VAL A 97 -8.42 -13.64 1.30
N ALA A 98 -8.47 -12.66 2.20
CA ALA A 98 -9.35 -11.50 2.11
C ALA A 98 -8.70 -10.38 1.28
N VAL A 99 -8.35 -10.69 0.03
CA VAL A 99 -7.56 -9.82 -0.87
C VAL A 99 -8.24 -8.47 -1.12
N GLU A 100 -9.53 -8.47 -1.45
CA GLU A 100 -10.30 -7.23 -1.68
C GLU A 100 -10.30 -6.34 -0.43
N THR A 101 -10.47 -6.93 0.76
CA THR A 101 -10.43 -6.20 2.04
C THR A 101 -9.06 -5.58 2.29
N ALA A 102 -7.98 -6.30 1.97
CA ALA A 102 -6.63 -5.76 2.07
C ALA A 102 -6.47 -4.57 1.13
N ALA A 103 -6.87 -4.71 -0.14
CA ALA A 103 -6.79 -3.67 -1.16
C ALA A 103 -7.58 -2.42 -0.77
N ASP A 104 -8.80 -2.56 -0.24
CA ASP A 104 -9.62 -1.44 0.23
C ASP A 104 -8.97 -0.68 1.38
N ARG A 105 -8.38 -1.39 2.34
CA ARG A 105 -7.69 -0.77 3.47
C ARG A 105 -6.41 -0.05 3.02
N ILE A 106 -5.64 -0.65 2.11
CA ILE A 106 -4.46 -0.03 1.48
C ILE A 106 -4.87 1.23 0.73
N ALA A 107 -5.90 1.15 -0.11
CA ALA A 107 -6.42 2.29 -0.85
C ALA A 107 -6.89 3.40 0.09
N LYS A 108 -7.56 3.07 1.19
CA LYS A 108 -7.98 4.08 2.18
C LYS A 108 -6.81 4.81 2.83
N VAL A 109 -5.72 4.11 3.14
CA VAL A 109 -4.49 4.71 3.70
C VAL A 109 -3.79 5.58 2.65
N LEU A 110 -3.68 5.09 1.41
CA LEU A 110 -3.00 5.78 0.31
C LEU A 110 -3.83 6.88 -0.36
N ALA A 111 -5.14 6.88 -0.14
CA ALA A 111 -6.03 7.97 -0.51
C ALA A 111 -5.89 9.12 0.50
N VAL A 112 -4.80 9.87 0.35
CA VAL A 112 -4.81 11.29 0.72
C VAL A 112 -5.95 11.89 -0.07
N HIS A 113 -7.06 12.19 0.60
CA HIS A 113 -8.19 12.85 -0.03
C HIS A 113 -7.62 14.13 -0.63
N SER A 114 -7.76 14.32 -1.95
CA SER A 114 -7.62 15.63 -2.61
C SER A 114 -8.77 16.55 -2.17
N GLY A 115 -8.97 16.68 -0.86
CA GLY A 115 -10.03 17.43 -0.20
C GLY A 115 -9.63 18.88 0.05
N ASP A 116 -9.01 19.53 -0.94
CA ASP A 116 -8.80 20.98 -0.96
C ASP A 116 -9.25 21.59 -2.30
N ALA A 117 -10.25 20.96 -2.93
CA ALA A 117 -10.99 21.49 -4.08
C ALA A 117 -12.41 21.94 -3.67
N ALA A 118 -12.55 22.59 -2.51
CA ALA A 118 -13.80 23.25 -2.11
C ALA A 118 -13.50 24.57 -1.40
N GLY A 119 -13.17 25.61 -2.18
CA GLY A 119 -13.01 26.95 -1.61
C GLY A 119 -12.35 27.98 -2.51
N ARG A 120 -12.73 28.10 -3.79
CA ARG A 120 -12.72 29.38 -4.54
C ARG A 120 -13.39 29.20 -5.91
N ASP A 121 -14.70 28.97 -5.86
CA ASP A 121 -15.54 29.38 -6.97
C ASP A 121 -16.53 30.41 -6.44
N GLY A 122 -16.60 31.55 -7.13
CA GLY A 122 -17.57 32.60 -6.84
C GLY A 122 -17.02 33.92 -6.29
N VAL A 123 -16.23 34.65 -7.09
CA VAL A 123 -16.59 36.05 -7.44
C VAL A 123 -16.06 36.33 -8.85
N ARG A 124 -16.84 35.97 -9.87
CA ARG A 124 -16.93 36.80 -11.07
C ARG A 124 -18.16 37.68 -10.87
N ASN A 125 -17.94 38.93 -10.47
CA ASN A 125 -18.92 39.98 -10.72
C ASN A 125 -18.22 41.11 -11.46
N ALA A 126 -18.78 41.41 -12.61
CA ALA A 126 -18.41 42.48 -13.51
C ALA A 126 -18.71 43.84 -12.87
N ARG A 127 -17.79 44.80 -13.04
CA ARG A 127 -18.05 46.07 -13.73
C ARG A 127 -16.73 46.79 -14.00
#